data_AF-A0A6N9T7G4-F1
#
_entry.id   AF-A0A6N9T7G4-F1
#
_cell.length_a   1.000
_cell.length_b   1.000
_cell.length_c   1.000
_cell.angle_alpha   90.00
_cell.angle_beta   90.00
_cell.angle_gamma   90.00
#
_symmetry.space_group_name_H-M   'P 1'
#
loop_
_entity.id
_entity.type
_entity.pdbx_description
1 polymer ?
#
loop_
_entity_poly.entity_id
_entity_poly.type
_entity_poly.pdbx_seq_one_letter_code
_entity_poly.pdbx_strand_id
1 'polypeptide(L)'
;MNEFAAFTTIGTKTIPTGTEPGGLRRFLRAHTVDAHARLDTRFGDFAGSQVLQSYRRFIGMNLLAYHGLAAFFDIVDAGETVPDAAEATLRQKIELSLQHLEDDRASMDLDCPPAHGFSLAPCETSEMAGLAYVLDGSRLGARFIYRRLEQSGLVDSQDGEVSTAYLRSAFGGDRQGAETFGLSLAEDAVIKERALKAALATFALFERCLDQVAAHEGGKEPPR
;
A
#
# COMPACT_ATOMS: atom_id res chain seq x y z
N MET A 1 23.31 25.14 -4.29
CA MET A 1 23.83 23.90 -3.67
C MET A 1 22.83 23.53 -2.59
N ASN A 2 22.03 22.49 -2.83
CA ASN A 2 20.83 22.18 -2.05
C ASN A 2 21.09 20.90 -1.24
N GLU A 3 21.19 21.03 0.08
CA GLU A 3 21.22 19.92 1.04
C GLU A 3 19.78 19.63 1.48
N PHE A 4 19.22 18.49 1.09
CA PHE A 4 18.06 17.89 1.75
C PHE A 4 18.16 16.36 1.69
N ALA A 5 19.09 15.80 2.48
CA ALA A 5 18.98 14.44 2.98
C ALA A 5 18.13 14.50 4.27
N ALA A 6 16.84 14.22 4.16
CA ALA A 6 15.91 14.35 5.29
C ALA A 6 15.24 13.03 5.67
N PHE A 7 15.97 11.91 5.69
CA PHE A 7 15.53 10.70 6.39
C PHE A 7 16.74 9.89 6.89
N THR A 8 17.45 10.42 7.88
CA THR A 8 18.29 9.59 8.75
C THR A 8 18.44 10.23 10.12
N THR A 9 17.54 9.89 11.05
CA THR A 9 17.85 10.06 12.47
C THR A 9 18.58 8.79 12.92
N ILE A 10 19.90 8.78 12.76
CA ILE A 10 20.77 7.88 13.54
C ILE A 10 20.91 8.54 14.92
N GLY A 11 20.18 8.01 15.89
CA GLY A 11 20.36 8.32 17.30
C GLY A 11 20.75 7.05 18.04
N THR A 12 22.04 6.85 18.28
CA THR A 12 22.58 5.85 19.21
C THR A 12 22.29 6.28 20.65
N LYS A 13 21.28 5.69 21.32
CA LYS A 13 21.36 5.44 22.78
C LYS A 13 20.28 4.52 23.34
N THR A 14 20.76 3.56 24.15
CA THR A 14 20.11 2.82 25.26
C THR A 14 18.96 1.88 24.94
N ILE A 15 19.23 0.59 25.14
CA ILE A 15 18.24 -0.49 25.28
C ILE A 15 17.39 -0.18 26.52
N PRO A 16 16.06 0.03 26.41
CA PRO A 16 15.20 0.09 27.58
C PRO A 16 14.96 -1.34 28.06
N THR A 17 15.47 -1.66 29.24
CA THR A 17 14.99 -2.77 30.07
C THR A 17 13.61 -2.39 30.61
N GLY A 18 12.57 -2.81 29.89
CA GLY A 18 11.17 -2.68 30.28
C GLY A 18 10.34 -3.52 29.32
N THR A 19 9.39 -4.27 29.85
CA THR A 19 8.42 -5.05 29.06
C THR A 19 7.47 -4.08 28.34
N GLU A 20 7.97 -3.44 27.28
CA GLU A 20 7.25 -2.46 26.49
C GLU A 20 6.33 -3.16 25.47
N PRO A 21 5.10 -2.67 25.22
CA PRO A 21 4.20 -3.23 24.23
C PRO A 21 4.76 -3.00 22.81
N GLY A 22 5.64 -3.90 22.39
CA GLY A 22 6.36 -3.85 21.12
C GLY A 22 6.08 -5.06 20.25
N GLY A 23 4.80 -5.40 20.07
CA GLY A 23 4.33 -6.60 19.37
C GLY A 23 4.63 -6.65 17.85
N LEU A 24 3.96 -7.56 17.15
CA LEU A 24 4.16 -7.88 15.72
C LEU A 24 4.39 -6.65 14.81
N ARG A 25 3.64 -5.56 15.00
CA ARG A 25 3.78 -4.33 14.22
C ARG A 25 5.17 -3.69 14.30
N ARG A 26 5.81 -3.69 15.47
CA ARG A 26 7.18 -3.18 15.64
C ARG A 26 8.19 -4.07 14.91
N PHE A 27 8.00 -5.39 14.99
CA PHE A 27 8.82 -6.36 14.28
C PHE A 27 8.74 -6.15 12.77
N LEU A 28 7.52 -6.10 12.20
CA LEU A 28 7.32 -5.86 10.77
C LEU A 28 7.95 -4.54 10.31
N ARG A 29 7.73 -3.45 11.07
CA ARG A 29 8.34 -2.15 10.76
C ARG A 29 9.87 -2.19 10.68
N ALA A 30 10.52 -2.90 11.60
CA ALA A 30 11.97 -3.02 11.59
C ALA A 30 12.51 -3.83 10.41
N HIS A 31 11.75 -4.81 9.91
CA HIS A 31 12.20 -5.75 8.88
C HIS A 31 11.69 -5.43 7.48
N THR A 32 10.75 -4.49 7.33
CA THR A 32 10.26 -4.03 6.02
C THR A 32 10.80 -2.66 5.61
N VAL A 33 11.79 -2.12 6.33
CA VAL A 33 12.32 -0.76 6.08
C VAL A 33 12.89 -0.61 4.68
N ASP A 34 13.65 -1.60 4.20
CA ASP A 34 14.26 -1.54 2.87
C ASP A 34 13.22 -1.64 1.75
N ALA A 35 12.20 -2.50 1.92
CA ALA A 35 11.11 -2.63 0.96
C ALA A 35 10.30 -1.33 0.86
N HIS A 36 10.01 -0.72 2.01
CA HIS A 36 9.35 0.59 2.06
C HIS A 36 10.20 1.67 1.38
N ALA A 37 11.50 1.76 1.70
CA ALA A 37 12.40 2.76 1.14
C ALA A 37 12.56 2.61 -0.39
N ARG A 38 12.63 1.37 -0.90
CA ARG A 38 12.64 1.12 -2.35
C ARG A 38 11.40 1.65 -3.03
N LEU A 39 10.22 1.36 -2.49
CA LEU A 39 8.95 1.82 -3.08
C LEU A 39 8.82 3.35 -2.99
N ASP A 40 9.13 3.95 -1.84
CA ASP A 40 9.08 5.40 -1.63
C ASP A 40 9.98 6.17 -2.60
N THR A 41 11.19 5.67 -2.85
CA THR A 41 12.15 6.33 -3.73
C THR A 41 11.61 6.47 -5.15
N ARG A 42 10.73 5.55 -5.59
CA ARG A 42 10.05 5.61 -6.90
C ARG A 42 9.02 6.74 -7.01
N PHE A 43 8.64 7.33 -5.87
CA PHE A 43 7.75 8.48 -5.75
C PHE A 43 8.46 9.72 -5.16
N GLY A 44 9.79 9.71 -5.12
CA GLY A 44 10.61 10.84 -4.65
C GLY A 44 10.35 12.13 -5.43
N ASP A 45 10.05 12.00 -6.72
CA ASP A 45 9.83 13.11 -7.67
C ASP A 45 8.39 13.66 -7.68
N PHE A 46 7.65 13.53 -6.58
CA PHE A 46 6.38 14.24 -6.36
C PHE A 46 6.64 15.74 -6.08
N ALA A 47 7.32 16.41 -7.01
CA ALA A 47 7.61 17.82 -7.01
C ALA A 47 7.68 18.36 -8.46
N GLY A 48 7.29 19.62 -8.65
CA GLY A 48 7.39 20.29 -9.95
C GLY A 48 6.40 19.76 -11.00
N SER A 49 6.80 19.76 -12.27
CA SER A 49 5.90 19.47 -13.39
C SER A 49 5.50 18.00 -13.55
N GLN A 50 6.10 17.08 -12.78
CA GLN A 50 5.85 15.63 -12.88
C GLN A 50 4.85 15.11 -11.84
N VAL A 51 4.35 15.97 -10.94
CA VAL A 51 3.44 15.57 -9.85
C VAL A 51 2.22 14.81 -10.37
N LEU A 52 1.63 15.27 -11.48
CA LEU A 52 0.48 14.62 -12.09
C LEU A 52 0.80 13.23 -12.64
N GLN A 53 1.92 13.07 -13.37
CA GLN A 53 2.32 11.76 -13.90
C GLN A 53 2.65 10.78 -12.77
N SER A 54 3.39 11.24 -11.76
CA SER A 54 3.69 10.45 -10.56
C SER A 54 2.42 10.02 -9.83
N TYR A 55 1.39 10.88 -9.79
CA TYR A 55 0.10 10.53 -9.22
C TYR A 55 -0.67 9.49 -10.04
N ARG A 56 -0.72 9.63 -11.37
CA ARG A 56 -1.34 8.62 -12.25
C ARG A 56 -0.68 7.25 -12.07
N ARG A 57 0.66 7.20 -11.99
CA ARG A 57 1.42 5.97 -11.68
C ARG A 57 1.08 5.39 -10.32
N PHE A 58 0.96 6.25 -9.30
CA PHE A 58 0.56 5.82 -7.96
C PHE A 58 -0.82 5.17 -7.96
N ILE A 59 -1.80 5.76 -8.65
CA ILE A 59 -3.15 5.19 -8.77
C ILE A 59 -3.13 3.90 -9.56
N GLY A 60 -2.46 3.85 -10.72
CA GLY A 60 -2.34 2.64 -11.52
C GLY A 60 -1.69 1.49 -10.74
N MET A 61 -0.60 1.75 -10.02
CA MET A 61 0.07 0.76 -9.18
C MET A 61 -0.86 0.18 -8.12
N ASN A 62 -1.56 1.06 -7.38
CA ASN A 62 -2.49 0.61 -6.35
C ASN A 62 -3.65 -0.16 -6.98
N LEU A 63 -4.23 0.33 -8.06
CA LEU A 63 -5.33 -0.34 -8.76
C LEU A 63 -4.95 -1.79 -9.13
N LEU A 64 -3.81 -1.98 -9.79
CA LEU A 64 -3.34 -3.30 -10.19
C LEU A 64 -3.08 -4.21 -8.99
N ALA A 65 -2.47 -3.68 -7.93
CA ALA A 65 -2.20 -4.44 -6.72
C ALA A 65 -3.51 -4.89 -6.04
N TYR A 66 -4.49 -4.00 -5.90
CA TYR A 66 -5.77 -4.32 -5.27
C TYR A 66 -6.61 -5.29 -6.10
N HIS A 67 -6.56 -5.23 -7.44
CA HIS A 67 -7.11 -6.27 -8.30
C HIS A 67 -6.47 -7.64 -8.05
N GLY A 68 -5.14 -7.70 -7.99
CA GLY A 68 -4.41 -8.93 -7.68
C GLY A 68 -4.77 -9.51 -6.31
N LEU A 69 -4.96 -8.64 -5.31
CA LEU A 69 -5.40 -9.03 -3.97
C LEU A 69 -6.84 -9.53 -3.94
N ALA A 70 -7.77 -8.89 -4.66
CA ALA A 70 -9.16 -9.34 -4.76
C ALA A 70 -9.25 -10.73 -5.41
N ALA A 71 -8.59 -10.91 -6.56
CA ALA A 71 -8.56 -12.20 -7.26
C ALA A 71 -7.93 -13.32 -6.41
N PHE A 72 -6.93 -13.00 -5.58
CA PHE A 72 -6.37 -13.95 -4.63
C PHE A 72 -7.42 -14.44 -3.63
N PHE A 73 -8.23 -13.53 -3.06
CA PHE A 73 -9.28 -13.89 -2.11
C PHE A 73 -10.45 -14.65 -2.76
N ASP A 74 -10.76 -14.39 -4.03
CA ASP A 74 -11.73 -15.18 -4.80
C ASP A 74 -11.27 -16.64 -4.95
N ILE A 75 -9.97 -16.87 -5.18
CA ILE A 75 -9.40 -18.22 -5.30
C ILE A 75 -9.39 -18.94 -3.95
N VAL A 76 -9.08 -18.23 -2.86
CA VAL A 76 -9.10 -18.80 -1.50
C VAL A 76 -10.52 -19.26 -1.13
N ASP A 77 -11.55 -18.52 -1.53
CA ASP A 77 -12.96 -18.81 -1.21
C ASP A 77 -13.52 -20.05 -1.95
N ALA A 78 -12.96 -20.36 -3.12
CA ALA A 78 -13.31 -21.58 -3.87
C ALA A 78 -13.01 -22.90 -3.11
N GLY A 79 -12.35 -22.81 -1.94
CA GLY A 79 -12.06 -23.93 -1.03
C GLY A 79 -13.16 -24.28 -0.01
N GLU A 80 -14.37 -23.69 -0.09
CA GLU A 80 -15.55 -23.99 0.76
C GLU A 80 -15.40 -23.71 2.28
N THR A 81 -14.50 -22.83 2.70
CA THR A 81 -14.40 -22.40 4.11
C THR A 81 -15.01 -21.02 4.31
N VAL A 82 -15.96 -20.90 5.25
CA VAL A 82 -16.51 -19.59 5.64
C VAL A 82 -15.38 -18.70 6.16
N PRO A 83 -15.17 -17.49 5.59
CA PRO A 83 -14.14 -16.58 6.06
C PRO A 83 -14.32 -16.24 7.54
N ASP A 84 -13.21 -16.18 8.28
CA ASP A 84 -13.27 -15.65 9.63
C ASP A 84 -13.58 -14.13 9.62
N ALA A 85 -14.00 -13.57 10.75
CA ALA A 85 -14.40 -12.16 10.82
C ALA A 85 -13.27 -11.18 10.45
N ALA A 86 -12.01 -11.57 10.69
CA ALA A 86 -10.86 -10.75 10.38
C ALA A 86 -10.59 -10.77 8.86
N GLU A 87 -10.63 -11.95 8.24
CA GLU A 87 -10.57 -12.12 6.80
C GLU A 87 -11.67 -11.33 6.09
N ALA A 88 -12.92 -11.48 6.52
CA ALA A 88 -14.06 -10.74 5.97
C ALA A 88 -13.85 -9.21 6.05
N THR A 89 -13.30 -8.72 7.17
CA THR A 89 -12.98 -7.30 7.35
C THR A 89 -11.88 -6.83 6.37
N LEU A 90 -10.85 -7.65 6.14
CA LEU A 90 -9.77 -7.32 5.20
C LEU A 90 -10.25 -7.34 3.75
N ARG A 91 -11.07 -8.33 3.36
CA ARG A 91 -11.72 -8.40 2.05
C ARG A 91 -12.56 -7.15 1.79
N GLN A 92 -13.43 -6.77 2.72
CA GLN A 92 -14.23 -5.57 2.60
C GLN A 92 -13.38 -4.29 2.43
N LYS A 93 -12.25 -4.18 3.16
CA LYS A 93 -11.32 -3.05 3.00
C LYS A 93 -10.66 -3.02 1.62
N ILE A 94 -10.32 -4.18 1.08
CA ILE A 94 -9.75 -4.32 -0.27
C ILE A 94 -10.77 -3.91 -1.32
N GLU A 95 -12.01 -4.43 -1.25
CA GLU A 95 -13.10 -4.09 -2.16
C GLU A 95 -13.43 -2.59 -2.15
N LEU A 96 -13.57 -1.99 -0.97
CA LEU A 96 -13.83 -0.55 -0.85
C LEU A 96 -12.67 0.30 -1.39
N SER A 97 -11.43 -0.13 -1.18
CA SER A 97 -10.27 0.56 -1.74
C SER A 97 -10.24 0.43 -3.26
N LEU A 98 -10.57 -0.75 -3.79
CA LEU A 98 -10.64 -1.03 -5.22
C LEU A 98 -11.72 -0.18 -5.89
N GLN A 99 -12.90 -0.02 -5.28
CA GLN A 99 -13.96 0.85 -5.79
C GLN A 99 -13.46 2.30 -5.94
N HIS A 100 -12.83 2.87 -4.92
CA HIS A 100 -12.30 4.23 -5.01
C HIS A 100 -11.19 4.37 -6.05
N LEU A 101 -10.37 3.33 -6.23
CA LEU A 101 -9.32 3.31 -7.26
C LEU A 101 -9.92 3.23 -8.67
N GLU A 102 -11.00 2.49 -8.86
CA GLU A 102 -11.75 2.44 -10.13
C GLU A 102 -12.44 3.78 -10.43
N ASP A 103 -13.00 4.45 -9.42
CA ASP A 103 -13.57 5.80 -9.58
C ASP A 103 -12.48 6.80 -10.01
N ASP A 104 -11.30 6.71 -9.41
CA ASP A 104 -10.14 7.51 -9.79
C ASP A 104 -9.65 7.17 -11.21
N ARG A 105 -9.60 5.90 -11.58
CA ARG A 105 -9.23 5.43 -12.93
C ARG A 105 -10.17 5.99 -13.99
N ALA A 106 -11.48 5.84 -13.77
CA ALA A 106 -12.51 6.30 -14.69
C ALA A 106 -12.52 7.82 -14.85
N SER A 107 -12.41 8.54 -13.73
CA SER A 107 -12.44 10.01 -13.74
C SER A 107 -11.22 10.65 -14.39
N MET A 108 -10.06 9.99 -14.31
CA MET A 108 -8.80 10.49 -14.90
C MET A 108 -8.44 9.86 -16.26
N ASP A 109 -9.35 9.04 -16.81
CA ASP A 109 -9.17 8.26 -18.05
C ASP A 109 -7.84 7.49 -18.08
N LEU A 110 -7.56 6.77 -16.98
CA LEU A 110 -6.32 6.01 -16.85
C LEU A 110 -6.46 4.68 -17.59
N ASP A 111 -5.64 4.52 -18.63
CA ASP A 111 -5.42 3.24 -19.26
C ASP A 111 -4.39 2.44 -18.46
N CYS A 112 -4.83 1.33 -17.87
CA CYS A 112 -4.04 0.48 -17.00
C CYS A 112 -3.89 -0.92 -17.63
N PRO A 113 -2.69 -1.51 -17.57
CA PRO A 113 -2.49 -2.87 -18.06
C PRO A 113 -3.20 -3.90 -17.14
N PRO A 114 -3.42 -5.14 -17.60
CA PRO A 114 -4.11 -6.16 -16.81
C PRO A 114 -3.33 -6.49 -15.52
N ALA A 115 -4.03 -6.73 -14.42
CA ALA A 115 -3.41 -6.99 -13.12
C ALA A 115 -2.56 -8.28 -13.10
N HIS A 116 -1.51 -8.28 -12.28
CA HIS A 116 -0.74 -9.48 -11.98
C HIS A 116 -1.47 -10.38 -10.99
N GLY A 117 -1.34 -11.69 -11.20
CA GLY A 117 -1.73 -12.66 -10.18
C GLY A 117 -0.92 -12.48 -8.90
N PHE A 118 -1.59 -12.58 -7.77
CA PHE A 118 -0.99 -12.62 -6.45
C PHE A 118 -1.30 -13.95 -5.77
N SER A 119 -0.37 -14.47 -5.00
CA SER A 119 -0.57 -15.70 -4.25
C SER A 119 0.21 -15.66 -2.95
N LEU A 120 -0.45 -16.04 -1.86
CA LEU A 120 0.15 -16.36 -0.58
C LEU A 120 -0.31 -17.76 -0.20
N ALA A 121 0.64 -18.65 0.10
CA ALA A 121 0.34 -19.99 0.57
C ALA A 121 1.29 -20.36 1.71
N PRO A 122 0.77 -20.77 2.89
CA PRO A 122 -0.63 -20.73 3.31
C PRO A 122 -1.14 -19.29 3.56
N CYS A 123 -2.46 -19.07 3.59
CA CYS A 123 -3.08 -17.80 3.94
C CYS A 123 -3.86 -17.94 5.24
N GLU A 124 -3.16 -17.90 6.37
CA GLU A 124 -3.78 -17.95 7.68
C GLU A 124 -3.69 -16.57 8.36
N THR A 125 -4.10 -16.48 9.62
CA THR A 125 -4.10 -15.23 10.40
C THR A 125 -2.76 -14.51 10.40
N SER A 126 -1.64 -15.26 10.38
CA SER A 126 -0.29 -14.67 10.36
C SER A 126 -0.02 -13.92 9.05
N GLU A 127 -0.32 -14.54 7.92
CA GLU A 127 -0.14 -13.91 6.61
C GLU A 127 -1.10 -12.75 6.40
N MET A 128 -2.36 -12.89 6.85
CA MET A 128 -3.34 -11.81 6.84
C MET A 128 -2.87 -10.60 7.66
N ALA A 129 -2.24 -10.82 8.81
CA ALA A 129 -1.66 -9.74 9.61
C ALA A 129 -0.54 -9.00 8.85
N GLY A 130 0.31 -9.74 8.14
CA GLY A 130 1.36 -9.17 7.30
C GLY A 130 0.81 -8.33 6.14
N LEU A 131 -0.20 -8.83 5.45
CA LEU A 131 -0.90 -8.14 4.37
C LEU A 131 -1.59 -6.87 4.88
N ALA A 132 -2.37 -6.99 5.96
CA ALA A 132 -3.07 -5.87 6.58
C ALA A 132 -2.10 -4.78 7.05
N TYR A 133 -0.93 -5.15 7.59
CA TYR A 133 0.13 -4.21 7.96
C TYR A 133 0.58 -3.35 6.77
N VAL A 134 0.78 -3.94 5.59
CA VAL A 134 1.20 -3.18 4.39
C VAL A 134 0.07 -2.29 3.88
N LEU A 135 -1.17 -2.80 3.82
CA LEU A 135 -2.30 -2.01 3.34
C LEU A 135 -2.63 -0.81 4.25
N ASP A 136 -2.55 -1.00 5.57
CA ASP A 136 -2.70 0.10 6.52
C ASP A 136 -1.55 1.11 6.38
N GLY A 137 -0.34 0.65 6.06
CA GLY A 137 0.80 1.50 5.72
C GLY A 137 0.58 2.33 4.45
N SER A 138 0.01 1.73 3.40
CA SER A 138 -0.30 2.42 2.14
C SER A 138 -1.24 3.62 2.34
N ARG A 139 -2.20 3.50 3.27
CA ARG A 139 -3.09 4.63 3.64
C ARG A 139 -2.34 5.82 4.24
N LEU A 140 -1.25 5.58 4.99
CA LEU A 140 -0.40 6.67 5.48
C LEU A 140 0.33 7.36 4.32
N GLY A 141 0.83 6.58 3.36
CA GLY A 141 1.40 7.10 2.11
C GLY A 141 0.38 7.94 1.32
N ALA A 142 -0.86 7.46 1.19
CA ALA A 142 -1.93 8.18 0.51
C ALA A 142 -2.22 9.57 1.12
N ARG A 143 -2.21 9.70 2.45
CA ARG A 143 -2.36 11.00 3.13
C ARG A 143 -1.22 11.97 2.80
N PHE A 144 0.00 11.47 2.65
CA PHE A 144 1.16 12.27 2.28
C PHE A 144 1.07 12.72 0.82
N ILE A 145 0.70 11.82 -0.10
CA ILE A 145 0.47 12.14 -1.51
C ILE A 145 -0.63 13.18 -1.65
N TYR A 146 -1.74 13.05 -0.92
CA TYR A 146 -2.83 14.03 -0.92
C TYR A 146 -2.33 15.44 -0.58
N ARG A 147 -1.55 15.58 0.50
CA ARG A 147 -0.96 16.87 0.90
C ARG A 147 -0.05 17.46 -0.17
N ARG A 148 0.68 16.63 -0.91
CA ARG A 148 1.53 17.10 -2.01
C ARG A 148 0.70 17.58 -3.20
N LEU A 149 -0.39 16.90 -3.53
CA LEU A 149 -1.32 17.33 -4.57
C LEU A 149 -2.03 18.66 -4.19
N GLU A 150 -2.38 18.83 -2.91
CA GLU A 150 -2.89 20.11 -2.41
C GLU A 150 -1.85 21.23 -2.57
N GLN A 151 -0.61 20.98 -2.16
CA GLN A 151 0.48 21.95 -2.29
C GLN A 151 0.81 22.31 -3.75
N SER A 152 0.56 21.40 -4.69
CA SER A 152 0.71 21.66 -6.12
C SER A 152 -0.52 22.29 -6.77
N GLY A 153 -1.60 22.54 -6.03
CA GLY A 153 -2.83 23.16 -6.53
C GLY A 153 -3.72 22.24 -7.38
N LEU A 154 -3.50 20.91 -7.34
CA LEU A 154 -4.23 19.95 -8.18
C LEU A 154 -5.57 19.50 -7.55
N VAL A 155 -5.81 19.79 -6.27
CA VAL A 155 -6.96 19.28 -5.50
C VAL A 155 -8.06 20.35 -5.26
N ASP A 156 -7.75 21.63 -5.45
CA ASP A 156 -8.57 22.76 -4.97
C ASP A 156 -9.05 23.73 -6.06
N SER A 157 -8.86 23.39 -7.34
CA SER A 157 -9.56 24.09 -8.41
C SER A 157 -11.02 23.62 -8.45
N GLN A 158 -11.97 24.56 -8.63
CA GLN A 158 -13.40 24.23 -8.81
C GLN A 158 -13.66 23.30 -10.02
N ASP A 159 -12.63 23.10 -10.85
CA ASP A 159 -12.48 22.14 -11.93
C ASP A 159 -11.34 21.14 -11.63
N GLY A 160 -11.30 20.52 -10.46
CA GLY A 160 -10.18 19.67 -10.03
C GLY A 160 -9.73 18.70 -11.12
N GLU A 161 -8.50 18.88 -11.65
CA GLU A 161 -7.96 18.12 -12.79
C GLU A 161 -7.82 16.63 -12.48
N VAL A 162 -7.84 16.25 -11.20
CA VAL A 162 -7.59 14.89 -10.73
C VAL A 162 -8.59 14.43 -9.68
N SER A 163 -9.08 13.21 -9.87
CA SER A 163 -9.86 12.52 -8.85
C SER A 163 -8.95 12.05 -7.71
N THR A 164 -9.46 12.14 -6.48
CA THR A 164 -8.73 11.80 -5.24
C THR A 164 -9.55 10.90 -4.31
N ALA A 165 -10.50 10.11 -4.85
CA ALA A 165 -11.39 9.27 -4.09
C ALA A 165 -10.61 8.28 -3.20
N TYR A 166 -9.60 7.61 -3.75
CA TYR A 166 -8.76 6.68 -2.99
C TYR A 166 -8.00 7.40 -1.88
N LEU A 167 -7.39 8.55 -2.17
CA LEU A 167 -6.65 9.33 -1.19
C LEU A 167 -7.54 9.85 -0.06
N ARG A 168 -8.73 10.37 -0.40
CA ARG A 168 -9.72 10.85 0.58
C ARG A 168 -10.21 9.72 1.48
N SER A 169 -10.37 8.50 0.92
CA SER A 169 -10.72 7.31 1.71
C SER A 169 -9.68 6.99 2.79
N ALA A 170 -8.40 7.39 2.61
CA ALA A 170 -7.36 7.18 3.60
C ALA A 170 -7.54 8.05 4.86
N PHE A 171 -8.32 9.13 4.79
CA PHE A 171 -8.66 9.98 5.94
C PHE A 171 -9.85 9.44 6.75
N GLY A 172 -10.78 8.73 6.10
CA GLY A 172 -11.90 8.05 6.76
C GLY A 172 -11.53 6.62 7.16
N GLY A 173 -11.26 6.38 8.44
CA GLY A 173 -11.07 5.02 8.96
C GLY A 173 -10.04 4.94 10.09
N ASP A 174 -10.40 4.18 11.12
CA ASP A 174 -9.60 3.96 12.32
C ASP A 174 -8.32 3.15 12.02
N ARG A 175 -7.22 3.41 12.74
CA ARG A 175 -5.86 2.87 12.50
C ARG A 175 -5.70 1.36 12.80
N GLN A 176 -6.79 0.62 12.84
CA GLN A 176 -6.88 -0.60 13.63
C GLN A 176 -6.56 -1.90 12.88
N GLY A 177 -6.32 -1.92 11.56
CA GLY A 177 -6.23 -3.17 10.80
C GLY A 177 -5.20 -4.17 11.34
N ALA A 178 -3.92 -3.83 11.39
CA ALA A 178 -2.88 -4.71 11.95
C ALA A 178 -3.06 -5.01 13.45
N GLU A 179 -3.76 -4.16 14.20
CA GLU A 179 -4.10 -4.39 15.61
C GLU A 179 -5.26 -5.40 15.74
N THR A 180 -6.24 -5.34 14.84
CA THR A 180 -7.35 -6.30 14.72
C THR A 180 -6.83 -7.72 14.47
N PHE A 181 -5.77 -7.88 13.67
CA PHE A 181 -5.10 -9.17 13.46
C PHE A 181 -4.06 -9.52 14.54
N GLY A 182 -3.65 -8.55 15.37
CA GLY A 182 -2.37 -8.59 16.09
C GLY A 182 -2.42 -8.68 17.61
N LEU A 183 -3.60 -8.67 18.25
CA LEU A 183 -3.68 -8.54 19.71
C LEU A 183 -3.36 -9.80 20.53
N SER A 184 -3.01 -10.93 19.92
CA SER A 184 -2.54 -12.14 20.65
C SER A 184 -1.32 -12.86 20.02
N LEU A 185 -0.90 -12.45 18.82
CA LEU A 185 0.19 -13.08 18.06
C LEU A 185 1.60 -12.65 18.49
N ALA A 186 1.72 -11.83 19.55
CA ALA A 186 2.79 -10.87 19.72
C ALA A 186 4.18 -11.45 20.07
N GLU A 187 4.31 -12.73 20.42
CA GLU A 187 5.60 -13.30 20.86
C GLU A 187 6.13 -14.50 20.07
N ASP A 188 5.30 -15.20 19.28
CA ASP A 188 5.75 -16.37 18.54
C ASP A 188 6.61 -15.96 17.32
N ALA A 189 7.84 -16.48 17.25
CA ALA A 189 8.79 -16.19 16.20
C ALA A 189 8.36 -16.72 14.83
N VAL A 190 7.68 -17.87 14.78
CA VAL A 190 7.15 -18.46 13.53
C VAL A 190 6.04 -17.59 12.98
N ILE A 191 5.15 -17.11 13.85
CA ILE A 191 4.06 -16.21 13.45
C ILE A 191 4.61 -14.88 12.91
N LYS A 192 5.57 -14.28 13.61
CA LYS A 192 6.27 -13.07 13.18
C LYS A 192 6.93 -13.24 11.81
N GLU A 193 7.60 -14.36 11.59
CA GLU A 193 8.27 -14.66 10.33
C GLU A 193 7.27 -14.88 9.18
N ARG A 194 6.16 -15.58 9.43
CA ARG A 194 5.09 -15.78 8.44
C ARG A 194 4.43 -14.46 8.03
N ALA A 195 4.12 -13.62 9.01
CA ALA A 195 3.61 -12.27 8.75
C ALA A 195 4.62 -11.41 7.99
N LEU A 196 5.92 -11.51 8.30
CA LEU A 196 6.96 -10.78 7.58
C LEU A 196 7.05 -11.22 6.12
N LYS A 197 7.04 -12.54 5.85
CA LYS A 197 7.03 -13.07 4.48
C LYS A 197 5.83 -12.56 3.68
N ALA A 198 4.64 -12.56 4.29
CA ALA A 198 3.44 -12.00 3.65
C ALA A 198 3.59 -10.50 3.38
N ALA A 199 4.06 -9.72 4.35
CA ALA A 199 4.30 -8.29 4.17
C ALA A 199 5.30 -8.01 3.04
N LEU A 200 6.42 -8.73 2.98
CA LEU A 200 7.42 -8.59 1.92
C LEU A 200 6.86 -9.00 0.55
N ALA A 201 6.06 -10.06 0.49
CA ALA A 201 5.37 -10.47 -0.74
C ALA A 201 4.37 -9.42 -1.21
N THR A 202 3.64 -8.77 -0.29
CA THR A 202 2.75 -7.65 -0.60
C THR A 202 3.53 -6.43 -1.11
N PHE A 203 4.65 -6.04 -0.49
CA PHE A 203 5.53 -4.99 -1.05
C PHE A 203 6.00 -5.34 -2.46
N ALA A 204 6.44 -6.58 -2.68
CA ALA A 204 6.89 -7.02 -3.99
C ALA A 204 5.76 -7.01 -5.04
N LEU A 205 4.50 -7.21 -4.65
CA LEU A 205 3.34 -7.01 -5.53
C LEU A 205 3.26 -5.55 -5.97
N PHE A 206 3.28 -4.59 -5.05
CA PHE A 206 3.25 -3.17 -5.38
C PHE A 206 4.44 -2.76 -6.28
N GLU A 207 5.66 -3.22 -5.98
CA GLU A 207 6.84 -2.96 -6.82
C GLU A 207 6.63 -3.47 -8.26
N ARG A 208 6.15 -4.71 -8.45
CA ARG A 208 5.87 -5.28 -9.79
C ARG A 208 4.76 -4.50 -10.52
N CYS A 209 3.68 -4.15 -9.83
CA CYS A 209 2.59 -3.36 -10.41
C CYS A 209 3.09 -1.99 -10.88
N LEU A 210 4.00 -1.36 -10.13
CA LEU A 210 4.59 -0.09 -10.54
C LEU A 210 5.48 -0.23 -11.77
N ASP A 211 6.30 -1.27 -11.82
CA ASP A 211 7.14 -1.56 -13.00
C ASP A 211 6.27 -1.80 -14.24
N GLN A 212 5.14 -2.49 -14.08
CA GLN A 212 4.20 -2.75 -15.17
C GLN A 212 3.53 -1.48 -15.68
N VAL A 213 3.08 -0.60 -14.79
CA VAL A 213 2.49 0.70 -15.17
C VAL A 213 3.52 1.54 -15.92
N ALA A 214 4.76 1.60 -15.43
CA ALA A 214 5.83 2.35 -16.09
C ALA A 214 6.16 1.78 -17.48
N ALA A 215 6.18 0.46 -17.64
CA ALA A 215 6.40 -0.18 -18.93
C ALA A 215 5.25 0.08 -19.93
N HIS A 216 3.99 0.08 -19.44
CA HIS A 216 2.80 0.37 -20.26
C HIS A 216 2.81 1.82 -20.79
N GLU A 217 3.26 2.77 -19.98
CA GLU A 217 3.46 4.15 -20.43
C GLU A 217 4.59 4.28 -21.46
N GLY A 218 5.72 3.60 -21.24
CA GLY A 218 6.88 3.66 -22.15
C GLY A 218 6.68 2.97 -23.50
N GLY A 219 5.72 2.05 -23.59
CA GLY A 219 5.34 1.36 -24.83
C GLY A 219 4.39 2.15 -25.73
N LYS A 220 3.86 3.28 -25.27
CA LYS A 220 2.99 4.16 -26.07
C LYS A 220 3.85 5.15 -26.85
N GLU A 221 3.99 4.94 -28.17
CA GLU A 221 4.47 5.99 -29.08
C GLU A 221 3.52 7.21 -28.95
N PRO A 222 4.04 8.45 -28.86
CA PRO A 222 3.18 9.62 -28.82
C PRO A 222 2.36 9.69 -30.12
N PRO A 223 1.09 10.18 -30.06
CA PRO A 223 0.32 10.40 -31.27
C PRO A 223 1.09 11.37 -32.19
N ARG A 224 1.26 10.96 -33.45
CA ARG A 224 1.89 11.76 -34.52
C ARG A 224 1.02 12.94 -34.92
#